data_AF-A0A7C0U901-F1
#
_entry.id   AF-A0A7C0U901-F1
#
_cell.length_a   1.000
_cell.length_b   1.000
_cell.length_c   1.000
_cell.angle_alpha   90.00
_cell.angle_beta   90.00
_cell.angle_gamma   90.00
#
_symmetry.space_group_name_H-M   'P 1'
#
loop_
_entity.id
_entity.type
_entity.pdbx_description
1 polymer ?
#
loop_
_entity_poly.entity_id
_entity_poly.type
_entity_poly.pdbx_seq_one_letter_code
_entity_poly.pdbx_strand_id
1 'polypeptide(L)'
;MIKARIRGIYSQSLTHIMLQNNFEMIQPTPEVARRFGLPIRNGIPDVDIWDRSDLQGIVAIAYESILSRLTEVLRRRLGGVIVRKPRVAKSSIYKGYVLGRDDRTGNVKVDLGGVSGLLPDRDLKQGDPVMVQVRAHDYGRKSPVL
;
A
#
# COMPACT_ATOMS: atom_id res chain seq x y z
N MET A 1 -4.20 21.38 -3.91
CA MET A 1 -3.83 20.76 -2.61
C MET A 1 -4.04 19.27 -2.73
N ILE A 2 -3.21 18.45 -2.08
CA ILE A 2 -3.31 16.99 -2.18
C ILE A 2 -4.45 16.53 -1.27
N LYS A 3 -5.43 15.80 -1.81
CA LYS A 3 -6.58 15.26 -1.06
C LYS A 3 -6.22 13.95 -0.39
N ALA A 4 -6.22 13.94 0.94
CA ALA A 4 -5.93 12.76 1.74
C ALA A 4 -7.20 12.20 2.39
N ARG A 5 -7.36 10.88 2.30
CA ARG A 5 -8.28 10.11 3.14
C ARG A 5 -7.46 9.27 4.11
N ILE A 6 -7.81 9.34 5.40
CA ILE A 6 -7.10 8.60 6.45
C ILE A 6 -8.12 7.78 7.25
N ARG A 7 -7.82 6.50 7.46
CA ARG A 7 -8.58 5.58 8.29
C ARG A 7 -7.67 4.94 9.33
N GLY A 8 -8.27 4.44 10.42
CA GLY A 8 -7.53 3.73 11.45
C GLY A 8 -7.22 4.54 12.71
N ILE A 9 -6.46 3.91 13.62
CA ILE A 9 -6.15 4.38 14.96
C ILE A 9 -5.23 5.62 14.94
N TYR A 10 -4.43 5.79 13.89
CA TYR A 10 -3.56 6.95 13.73
C TYR A 10 -4.23 8.14 13.04
N SER A 11 -5.53 8.05 12.73
CA SER A 11 -6.22 9.04 11.91
C SER A 11 -6.16 10.47 12.46
N GLN A 12 -6.29 10.67 13.77
CA GLN A 12 -6.25 11.99 14.38
C GLN A 12 -4.87 12.64 14.32
N SER A 13 -3.81 11.91 14.70
CA SER A 13 -2.44 12.42 14.70
C SER A 13 -1.94 12.68 13.29
N LEU A 14 -2.24 11.78 12.34
CA LEU A 14 -1.89 11.99 10.94
C LEU A 14 -2.66 13.16 10.34
N THR A 15 -3.95 13.33 10.65
CA THR A 15 -4.73 14.50 10.20
C THR A 15 -4.06 15.81 10.64
N HIS A 16 -3.62 15.91 11.89
CA HIS A 16 -2.91 17.10 12.37
C HIS A 16 -1.63 17.40 11.55
N ILE A 17 -0.82 16.38 11.27
CA ILE A 17 0.38 16.52 10.44
C ILE A 17 0.01 16.94 9.02
N MET A 18 -1.00 16.31 8.42
CA MET A 18 -1.41 16.59 7.03
C MET A 18 -1.90 18.03 6.86
N LEU A 19 -2.74 18.52 7.78
CA LEU A 19 -3.26 19.90 7.74
C LEU A 19 -2.14 20.94 7.81
N GLN A 20 -1.08 20.69 8.58
CA GLN A 20 0.09 21.58 8.67
C GLN A 20 0.98 21.56 7.42
N ASN A 21 0.73 20.66 6.46
CA ASN A 21 1.60 20.43 5.30
C ASN A 21 0.84 20.52 3.96
N ASN A 22 -0.21 21.35 3.90
CA ASN A 22 -1.00 21.66 2.69
C ASN A 22 -1.76 20.48 2.07
N PHE A 23 -2.11 19.48 2.88
CA PHE A 23 -3.08 18.46 2.50
C PHE A 23 -4.50 18.92 2.83
N GLU A 24 -5.44 18.51 2.00
CA GLU A 24 -6.87 18.66 2.24
C GLU A 24 -7.43 17.32 2.72
N MET A 25 -8.13 17.32 3.85
CA MET A 25 -8.78 16.10 4.36
C MET A 25 -10.12 15.89 3.68
N ILE A 26 -10.32 14.71 3.09
CA ILE A 26 -11.60 14.32 2.50
C ILE A 26 -12.16 13.07 3.18
N GLN A 27 -13.48 12.93 3.15
CA GLN A 27 -14.20 11.86 3.84
C GLN A 27 -13.70 11.60 5.28
N PRO A 28 -13.48 12.65 6.11
CA PRO A 28 -13.03 12.46 7.48
C PRO A 28 -14.07 11.67 8.28
N THR A 29 -13.64 10.91 9.29
CA THR A 29 -14.58 10.33 10.24
C THR A 29 -15.28 11.44 11.03
N PRO A 30 -16.51 11.21 11.55
CA PRO A 30 -17.22 12.24 12.31
C PRO A 30 -16.43 12.80 13.50
N GLU A 31 -15.63 11.95 14.15
CA GLU A 31 -14.77 12.34 15.26
C GLU A 31 -13.64 13.29 14.82
N VAL A 32 -12.92 12.94 13.75
CA VAL A 32 -11.85 13.78 13.18
C VAL A 32 -12.43 15.11 12.68
N ALA A 33 -13.58 15.07 12.01
CA ALA A 33 -14.26 16.26 11.51
C ALA A 33 -14.60 17.24 12.65
N ARG A 34 -15.21 16.75 13.74
CA ARG A 34 -15.52 17.57 14.92
C ARG A 34 -14.27 18.13 15.58
N ARG A 35 -13.23 17.31 15.77
CA ARG A 35 -12.01 17.70 16.48
C ARG A 35 -11.24 18.83 15.77
N PHE A 36 -11.20 18.80 14.44
CA PHE A 36 -10.43 19.77 13.64
C PHE A 36 -11.32 20.81 12.94
N GLY A 37 -12.63 20.82 13.19
CA GLY A 37 -13.56 21.74 12.53
C GLY A 37 -13.62 21.56 11.00
N LEU A 38 -13.43 20.34 10.52
CA LEU A 38 -13.34 20.06 9.08
C LEU A 38 -14.72 19.85 8.47
N PRO A 39 -14.98 20.40 7.28
CA PRO A 39 -16.20 20.08 6.54
C PRO A 39 -16.18 18.61 6.09
N ILE A 40 -17.34 17.95 6.16
CA ILE A 40 -17.50 16.60 5.61
C ILE A 40 -17.66 16.73 4.10
N ARG A 41 -16.55 16.54 3.37
CA ARG A 41 -16.52 16.56 1.91
C ARG A 41 -16.45 15.15 1.35
N ASN A 42 -17.31 14.87 0.39
CA ASN A 42 -17.22 13.67 -0.45
C ASN A 42 -16.37 13.97 -1.68
N GLY A 43 -15.49 13.03 -2.04
CA GLY A 43 -14.58 13.17 -3.16
C GLY A 43 -13.66 11.96 -3.30
N ILE A 44 -12.96 11.88 -4.42
CA ILE A 44 -11.95 10.85 -4.66
C ILE A 44 -10.62 11.34 -4.04
N PRO A 45 -9.96 10.54 -3.18
CA PRO A 45 -8.68 10.90 -2.60
C PRO A 45 -7.55 10.77 -3.61
N ASP A 46 -6.59 11.68 -3.52
CA ASP A 46 -5.30 11.55 -4.22
C ASP A 46 -4.38 10.56 -3.48
N VAL A 47 -4.56 10.42 -2.16
CA VAL A 47 -3.89 9.43 -1.32
C VAL A 47 -4.84 8.82 -0.29
N ASP A 48 -4.82 7.50 -0.20
CA ASP A 48 -5.56 6.74 0.81
C ASP A 48 -4.57 6.12 1.81
N ILE A 49 -4.80 6.38 3.10
CA ILE A 49 -3.90 5.99 4.19
C ILE A 49 -4.67 5.22 5.25
N TRP A 50 -4.13 4.08 5.68
CA TRP A 50 -4.72 3.29 6.78
C TRP A 50 -3.66 2.56 7.58
N ASP A 51 -4.06 2.01 8.72
CA ASP A 51 -3.14 1.27 9.59
C ASP A 51 -2.60 0.02 8.88
N ARG A 52 -1.33 -0.28 9.13
CA ARG A 52 -0.77 -1.59 8.80
C ARG A 52 -1.49 -2.66 9.62
N SER A 53 -1.55 -3.89 9.11
CA SER A 53 -2.30 -5.00 9.75
C SER A 53 -1.82 -5.36 11.17
N ASP A 54 -0.56 -5.09 11.49
CA ASP A 54 0.02 -5.28 12.83
C ASP A 54 -0.13 -4.05 13.74
N LEU A 55 -0.76 -2.98 13.23
CA LEU A 55 -0.92 -1.69 13.89
C LEU A 55 0.42 -1.03 14.29
N GLN A 56 1.54 -1.41 13.68
CA GLN A 56 2.89 -0.87 13.95
C GLN A 56 3.38 0.01 12.78
N GLY A 57 2.46 0.78 12.17
CA GLY A 57 2.74 1.65 11.05
C GLY A 57 1.51 1.90 10.19
N ILE A 58 1.73 2.50 9.02
CA ILE A 58 0.68 2.82 8.05
C ILE A 58 1.00 2.29 6.65
N VAL A 59 -0.05 2.20 5.86
CA VAL A 59 -0.07 1.91 4.44
C VAL A 59 -0.58 3.15 3.72
N ALA A 60 0.04 3.51 2.60
CA ALA A 60 -0.45 4.57 1.74
C ALA A 60 -0.47 4.09 0.28
N ILE A 61 -1.56 4.37 -0.43
CA ILE A 61 -1.68 4.18 -1.88
C ILE A 61 -1.96 5.52 -2.55
N ALA A 62 -1.11 5.88 -3.51
CA ALA A 62 -1.23 7.06 -4.36
C ALA A 62 -0.26 6.93 -5.54
N TYR A 63 -0.26 7.94 -6.43
CA TYR A 63 0.81 8.11 -7.40
C TYR A 63 2.16 8.38 -6.71
N GLU A 64 3.26 7.98 -7.36
CA GLU A 64 4.62 8.05 -6.82
C GLU A 64 5.04 9.46 -6.38
N SER A 65 4.61 10.50 -7.12
CA SER A 65 4.87 11.91 -6.76
C SER A 65 4.25 12.28 -5.42
N ILE A 66 3.03 11.82 -5.15
CA ILE A 66 2.30 12.07 -3.90
C ILE A 66 2.93 11.26 -2.75
N LEU A 67 3.29 9.99 -2.99
CA LEU A 67 3.97 9.17 -1.99
C LEU A 67 5.33 9.73 -1.58
N SER A 68 6.05 10.31 -2.53
CA SER A 68 7.33 10.99 -2.27
C SER A 68 7.13 12.22 -1.39
N ARG A 69 6.11 13.04 -1.68
CA ARG A 69 5.75 14.19 -0.84
C ARG A 69 5.30 13.79 0.57
N LEU A 70 4.45 12.76 0.67
CA LEU A 70 4.02 12.21 1.95
C LEU A 70 5.21 11.73 2.78
N THR A 71 6.14 11.00 2.16
CA THR A 71 7.36 10.50 2.80
C THR A 71 8.21 11.64 3.35
N GLU A 72 8.42 12.70 2.56
CA GLU A 72 9.17 13.89 2.98
C GLU A 72 8.53 14.54 4.22
N VAL A 73 7.21 14.73 4.18
CA VAL A 73 6.45 15.33 5.30
C VAL A 73 6.59 14.49 6.56
N LEU A 74 6.41 13.18 6.47
CA LEU A 74 6.52 12.28 7.62
C LEU A 74 7.95 12.25 8.17
N ARG A 75 8.98 12.19 7.32
CA ARG A 75 10.38 12.25 7.76
C ARG A 75 10.72 13.57 8.44
N ARG A 76 10.28 14.70 7.89
CA ARG A 76 10.50 16.01 8.51
C ARG A 76 9.84 16.11 9.89
N ARG A 77 8.68 15.50 10.08
CA ARG A 77 7.88 15.66 11.31
C ARG A 77 8.15 14.60 12.38
N LEU A 78 8.51 13.39 11.98
CA LEU A 78 8.72 12.24 12.88
C LEU A 78 10.18 11.78 12.93
N GLY A 79 11.04 12.29 12.03
CA GLY A 79 12.44 11.86 11.91
C GLY A 79 12.57 10.47 11.29
N GLY A 80 12.70 9.45 12.14
CA GLY A 80 13.09 8.07 11.81
C GLY A 80 12.04 7.23 11.07
N VAL A 81 11.50 7.73 9.97
CA VAL A 81 10.46 7.04 9.18
C VAL A 81 11.09 6.03 8.22
N ILE A 82 10.83 4.74 8.47
CA ILE A 82 11.19 3.63 7.59
C ILE A 82 10.12 3.48 6.52
N VAL A 83 10.51 3.57 5.25
CA VAL A 83 9.60 3.43 4.11
C VAL A 83 9.95 2.18 3.32
N ARG A 84 8.94 1.35 3.04
CA ARG A 84 9.04 0.18 2.17
C ARG A 84 8.10 0.34 0.99
N LYS A 85 8.66 0.40 -0.22
CA LYS A 85 7.91 0.47 -1.48
C LYS A 85 7.90 -0.90 -2.15
N PRO A 86 6.74 -1.58 -2.27
CA PRO A 86 6.67 -2.85 -2.97
C PRO A 86 6.88 -2.64 -4.48
N ARG A 87 7.53 -3.59 -5.16
CA ARG A 87 7.75 -3.52 -6.62
C ARG A 87 6.48 -3.82 -7.41
N VAL A 88 5.47 -4.40 -6.77
CA VAL A 88 4.16 -4.69 -7.33
C VAL A 88 3.09 -4.07 -6.44
N ALA A 89 2.08 -3.45 -7.05
CA ALA A 89 0.94 -2.93 -6.31
C ALA A 89 -0.03 -4.05 -5.93
N LYS A 90 -0.64 -3.91 -4.75
CA LYS A 90 -1.68 -4.82 -4.25
C LYS A 90 -2.89 -4.78 -5.18
N SER A 91 -3.53 -5.92 -5.38
CA SER A 91 -4.70 -6.13 -6.25
C SER A 91 -4.45 -5.90 -7.74
N SER A 92 -3.25 -5.51 -8.15
CA SER A 92 -2.86 -5.43 -9.56
C SER A 92 -2.80 -6.82 -10.19
N ILE A 93 -3.18 -6.89 -11.46
CA ILE A 93 -3.20 -8.11 -12.26
C ILE A 93 -2.02 -8.07 -13.23
N TYR A 94 -1.28 -9.17 -13.31
CA TYR A 94 -0.13 -9.32 -14.19
C TYR A 94 -0.30 -10.58 -15.05
N LYS A 95 0.23 -10.52 -16.28
CA LYS A 95 0.55 -11.71 -17.06
C LYS A 95 1.98 -12.11 -16.70
N GLY A 96 2.13 -13.24 -16.02
CA GLY A 96 3.42 -13.78 -15.64
C GLY A 96 3.75 -15.10 -16.33
N TYR A 97 4.96 -15.60 -16.10
CA TYR A 97 5.43 -16.89 -16.62
C TYR A 97 5.87 -17.79 -15.47
N VAL A 98 5.46 -19.06 -15.52
CA VAL A 98 5.79 -20.03 -14.48
C VAL A 98 7.28 -20.39 -14.52
N LEU A 99 7.99 -20.17 -13.42
CA LEU A 99 9.41 -20.49 -13.27
C LEU A 99 9.67 -21.91 -12.76
N GLY A 100 8.66 -22.55 -12.15
CA GLY A 100 8.76 -23.87 -11.53
C GLY A 100 8.32 -23.85 -10.07
N ARG A 101 8.45 -24.99 -9.38
CA ARG A 101 8.10 -25.11 -7.96
C ARG A 101 9.23 -24.62 -7.06
N ASP A 102 8.85 -24.05 -5.92
CA ASP A 102 9.75 -23.68 -4.85
C ASP A 102 9.90 -24.86 -3.90
N ASP A 103 11.06 -25.54 -3.94
CA ASP A 103 11.32 -26.75 -3.15
C ASP A 103 11.07 -26.58 -1.64
N ARG A 104 11.21 -25.36 -1.14
CA ARG A 104 11.02 -25.05 0.29
C ARG A 104 9.55 -24.91 0.70
N THR A 105 8.68 -24.44 -0.21
CA THR A 105 7.30 -24.07 0.14
C THR A 105 6.24 -24.86 -0.61
N GLY A 106 6.62 -25.62 -1.65
CA GLY A 106 5.70 -26.30 -2.56
C GLY A 106 4.94 -25.37 -3.50
N ASN A 107 5.05 -24.04 -3.33
CA ASN A 107 4.38 -23.07 -4.18
C ASN A 107 5.05 -22.96 -5.54
N VAL A 108 4.28 -22.55 -6.54
CA VAL A 108 4.76 -22.23 -7.88
C VAL A 108 5.32 -20.81 -7.88
N LYS A 109 6.54 -20.63 -8.39
CA LYS A 109 7.13 -19.31 -8.64
C LYS A 109 6.65 -18.80 -10.00
N VAL A 110 6.23 -17.55 -10.04
CA VAL A 110 5.80 -16.86 -11.27
C VAL A 110 6.60 -15.59 -11.44
N ASP A 111 7.22 -15.40 -12.61
CA ASP A 111 7.91 -14.16 -12.96
C ASP A 111 6.89 -13.08 -13.37
N LEU A 112 7.00 -11.90 -12.76
CA LEU A 112 6.16 -10.72 -13.01
C LEU A 112 6.94 -9.60 -13.72
N GLY A 113 8.10 -9.90 -14.33
CA GLY A 113 8.92 -8.94 -15.07
C GLY A 113 9.89 -8.13 -14.20
N GLY A 114 10.24 -8.65 -13.02
CA GLY A 114 11.19 -7.98 -12.12
C GLY A 114 11.11 -8.45 -10.67
N VAL A 115 10.03 -9.11 -10.28
CA VAL A 115 9.92 -9.84 -9.02
C VAL A 115 9.23 -11.18 -9.26
N SER A 116 9.66 -12.21 -8.55
CA SER A 116 9.00 -13.52 -8.55
C SER A 116 7.89 -13.54 -7.49
N GLY A 117 6.66 -13.80 -7.88
CA GLY A 117 5.55 -14.08 -6.96
C GLY A 117 5.41 -15.56 -6.64
N LEU A 118 4.71 -15.86 -5.55
CA LEU A 118 4.38 -17.21 -5.11
C LEU A 118 2.89 -17.46 -5.31
N LEU A 119 2.57 -18.48 -6.09
CA LEU A 119 1.22 -18.96 -6.36
C LEU A 119 1.05 -20.34 -5.73
N PRO A 120 -0.05 -20.63 -5.01
CA PRO A 120 -0.35 -21.99 -4.58
C PRO A 120 -0.32 -22.97 -5.75
N ASP A 121 0.11 -24.20 -5.50
CA ASP A 121 0.25 -25.20 -6.56
C ASP A 121 -1.10 -25.46 -7.27
N ARG A 122 -1.05 -25.44 -8.60
CA ARG A 122 -2.20 -25.61 -9.50
C ARG A 122 -1.85 -26.47 -10.71
N ASP A 123 -0.86 -27.36 -10.56
CA ASP A 123 -0.37 -28.24 -11.65
C ASP A 123 0.04 -27.47 -12.92
N LEU A 124 0.58 -26.26 -12.73
CA LEU A 124 1.11 -25.44 -13.82
C LEU A 124 2.50 -25.91 -14.24
N LYS A 125 2.77 -25.89 -15.55
CA LYS A 125 4.07 -26.30 -16.09
C LYS A 125 4.99 -25.10 -16.21
N GLN A 126 6.29 -25.35 -16.07
CA GLN A 126 7.30 -24.34 -16.30
C GLN A 126 7.19 -23.76 -17.72
N GLY A 127 7.24 -22.44 -17.82
CA GLY A 127 7.07 -21.70 -19.08
C GLY A 127 5.64 -21.29 -19.40
N ASP A 128 4.62 -21.85 -18.72
CA ASP A 128 3.23 -21.51 -19.00
C ASP A 128 2.95 -20.03 -18.66
N PRO A 129 2.25 -19.30 -19.55
CA PRO A 129 1.76 -17.97 -19.23
C PRO A 129 0.54 -18.07 -18.29
N VAL A 130 0.53 -17.26 -17.23
CA VAL A 130 -0.55 -17.26 -16.25
C VAL A 130 -0.96 -15.83 -15.87
N MET A 131 -2.27 -15.58 -15.79
CA MET A 131 -2.82 -14.34 -15.27
C MET A 131 -2.97 -14.46 -13.75
N VAL A 132 -2.34 -13.56 -13.01
CA VAL A 132 -2.27 -13.60 -11.54
C VAL A 132 -2.61 -12.26 -10.94
N GLN A 133 -3.20 -12.27 -9.75
CA GLN A 133 -3.52 -11.06 -8.99
C GLN A 133 -2.66 -11.00 -7.74
N VAL A 134 -2.02 -9.87 -7.46
CA VAL A 134 -1.28 -9.71 -6.21
C VAL A 134 -2.25 -9.64 -5.03
N ARG A 135 -2.43 -10.73 -4.29
CA ARG A 135 -3.32 -10.77 -3.12
C ARG A 135 -2.69 -10.06 -1.93
N ALA A 136 -1.42 -10.35 -1.67
CA ALA A 136 -0.68 -9.79 -0.55
C ALA A 136 0.78 -9.58 -0.91
N HIS A 137 1.30 -8.43 -0.52
CA HIS A 137 2.73 -8.20 -0.43
C HIS A 137 2.98 -7.59 0.95
N ASP A 138 2.98 -8.47 1.96
CA ASP A 138 3.15 -8.04 3.35
C ASP A 138 4.49 -7.33 3.52
N TYR A 139 4.53 -6.39 4.47
CA TYR A 139 5.62 -5.45 4.74
C TYR A 139 6.88 -6.14 5.26
N GLY A 140 7.58 -6.89 4.38
CA GLY A 140 8.78 -7.66 4.72
C GLY A 140 8.96 -8.94 3.90
N ARG A 141 7.94 -9.39 3.15
CA ARG A 141 8.10 -10.56 2.28
C ARG A 141 8.96 -10.20 1.06
N LYS A 142 9.92 -11.08 0.74
CA LYS A 142 10.74 -10.93 -0.48
C LYS A 142 9.90 -11.14 -1.76
N SER A 143 8.88 -11.99 -1.68
CA SER A 143 8.04 -12.37 -2.82
C SER A 143 6.56 -12.08 -2.53
N PRO A 144 5.82 -11.41 -3.44
CA PRO A 144 4.37 -11.26 -3.33
C PRO A 144 3.67 -12.62 -3.39
N VAL A 145 2.53 -12.72 -2.72
CA VAL A 145 1.60 -13.83 -2.86
C VAL A 145 0.56 -13.48 -3.92
N LEU A 146 0.38 -14.42 -4.85
CA LEU A 146 -0.49 -14.34 -6.02
C LEU A 146 -1.80 -15.10 -5.81
#